data_AF-A0A7X3H021-F1
#
_entry.id   AF-A0A7X3H021-F1
#
_cell.length_a   1.000
_cell.length_b   1.000
_cell.length_c   1.000
_cell.angle_alpha   90.00
_cell.angle_beta   90.00
_cell.angle_gamma   90.00
#
_symmetry.space_group_name_H-M   'P 1'
#
loop_
_entity.id
_entity.type
_entity.pdbx_description
1 polymer ?
#
loop_
_entity_poly.entity_id
_entity_poly.type
_entity_poly.pdbx_seq_one_letter_code
_entity_poly.pdbx_strand_id
1 'polypeptide(L)' 'MKMKLLTAGLLTSLMMAGSALAMDSEAVEKHMAKINDNYIKTAEEEGKIKALEEKVEELEAMIQMMLDDQDS' A
#
# COMPACT_ATOMS: atom_id res chain seq x y z
N MET A 1 8.34 4.36 16.09
CA MET A 1 8.69 2.92 16.22
C MET A 1 7.60 2.10 16.92
N LYS A 2 6.33 2.21 16.49
CA LYS A 2 5.23 1.28 16.85
C LYS A 2 4.64 0.54 15.63
N MET A 3 5.18 0.77 14.43
CA MET A 3 4.58 0.33 13.16
C MET A 3 5.13 -1.01 12.65
N LYS A 4 6.25 -1.49 13.21
CA LYS A 4 6.93 -2.72 12.75
C LYS A 4 6.15 -4.02 12.98
N LEU A 5 5.08 -3.99 13.78
CA LEU A 5 4.24 -5.17 14.04
C LEU A 5 3.00 -5.24 13.15
N LEU A 6 2.53 -4.12 12.61
CA LEU A 6 1.33 -4.08 11.75
C LEU A 6 1.64 -4.61 10.33
N THR A 7 2.81 -4.27 9.80
CA THR A 7 3.22 -4.61 8.43
C THR A 7 3.40 -6.11 8.17
N ALA A 8 3.82 -6.88 9.18
CA ALA A 8 3.98 -8.33 9.06
C ALA A 8 2.64 -9.08 8.97
N GLY A 9 1.61 -8.58 9.65
CA GLY A 9 0.26 -9.14 9.59
C GLY A 9 -0.40 -8.88 8.22
N LEU A 10 -0.23 -7.66 7.69
CA LEU A 10 -0.80 -7.26 6.41
C LEU A 10 -0.22 -8.04 5.22
N LEU A 11 1.10 -8.31 5.20
CA LEU A 11 1.69 -9.10 4.12
C LEU A 11 1.09 -10.51 4.03
N THR A 12 0.82 -11.12 5.19
CA THR A 12 0.29 -12.49 5.27
C THR A 12 -1.18 -12.54 4.81
N SER A 13 -1.98 -11.52 5.12
CA SER A 13 -3.36 -11.42 4.62
C SER A 13 -3.41 -11.12 3.13
N LEU A 14 -2.51 -10.27 2.60
CA LEU A 14 -2.40 -9.97 1.18
C LEU A 14 -2.04 -11.19 0.32
N MET A 15 -1.14 -12.07 0.80
CA MET A 15 -0.80 -13.30 0.10
C MET A 15 -1.98 -14.28 -0.01
N MET A 16 -2.95 -14.23 0.92
CA MET A 16 -4.15 -15.05 0.86
C MET A 16 -5.30 -14.40 0.06
N ALA A 17 -5.36 -13.06 -0.01
CA ALA A 17 -6.37 -12.31 -0.77
C ALA A 17 -6.00 -12.07 -2.25
N GLY A 18 -4.72 -12.27 -2.63
CA GLY A 18 -4.20 -11.99 -3.97
C GLY A 18 -4.77 -12.83 -5.12
N SER A 19 -5.57 -13.86 -4.83
CA SER A 19 -6.21 -14.71 -5.85
C SER A 19 -7.58 -14.19 -6.32
N ALA A 20 -8.20 -13.19 -5.66
CA ALA A 20 -9.57 -12.75 -5.97
C ALA A 20 -9.69 -11.33 -6.56
N LEU A 21 -8.70 -10.44 -6.37
CA LEU A 21 -8.84 -8.99 -6.66
C LEU A 21 -8.42 -8.55 -8.08
N ALA A 22 -8.37 -9.47 -9.05
CA ALA A 22 -7.92 -9.18 -10.41
C ALA A 22 -8.95 -8.45 -11.31
N MET A 23 -9.87 -7.64 -10.78
CA MET A 23 -10.89 -6.95 -11.59
C MET A 23 -10.82 -5.42 -11.49
N ASP A 24 -10.13 -4.82 -12.47
CA ASP A 24 -10.49 -3.58 -13.17
C ASP A 24 -10.94 -2.39 -12.30
N SER A 25 -10.06 -1.86 -11.45
CA SER A 25 -10.33 -0.62 -10.72
C SER A 25 -9.32 0.46 -11.12
N GLU A 26 -9.73 1.33 -12.05
CA GLU A 26 -9.01 2.55 -12.44
C GLU A 26 -8.58 3.38 -11.21
N ALA A 27 -9.40 3.38 -10.16
CA ALA A 27 -9.08 4.02 -8.89
C ALA A 27 -7.84 3.39 -8.23
N VAL A 28 -7.77 2.06 -8.15
CA VAL A 28 -6.61 1.35 -7.58
C VAL A 28 -5.35 1.60 -8.41
N GLU A 29 -5.45 1.58 -9.74
CA GLU A 29 -4.31 1.88 -10.62
C GLU A 29 -3.79 3.31 -10.40
N LYS A 30 -4.69 4.28 -10.29
CA LYS A 30 -4.34 5.68 -10.04
C LYS A 30 -3.69 5.88 -8.67
N HIS A 31 -4.19 5.20 -7.64
CA HIS A 31 -3.57 5.23 -6.31
C HIS A 31 -2.18 4.57 -6.35
N MET A 32 -2.02 3.44 -7.02
CA MET A 32 -0.72 2.78 -7.18
C MET A 32 0.30 3.62 -7.96
N ALA A 33 -0.12 4.30 -9.02
CA ALA A 33 0.74 5.22 -9.77
C ALA A 33 1.24 6.35 -8.86
N LYS A 34 0.35 6.95 -8.06
CA LYS A 34 0.71 8.00 -7.10
C LYS A 34 1.71 7.50 -6.04
N ILE A 35 1.49 6.31 -5.49
CA ILE A 35 2.39 5.70 -4.49
C ILE A 35 3.80 5.49 -5.08
N ASN A 36 3.88 5.06 -6.35
CA ASN A 36 5.16 4.89 -7.03
C ASN A 36 5.87 6.22 -7.30
N ASP A 37 5.14 7.26 -7.70
CA ASP A 37 5.72 8.60 -7.89
C ASP A 37 6.26 9.18 -6.58
N ASN A 38 5.53 9.00 -5.48
CA ASN A 38 5.97 9.41 -4.15
C ASN A 38 7.22 8.65 -3.72
N TYR A 39 7.26 7.33 -3.94
CA TYR A 39 8.44 6.52 -3.66
C TYR A 39 9.69 7.03 -4.37
N ILE A 40 9.59 7.38 -5.67
CA ILE A 40 10.74 7.87 -6.43
C ILE A 40 11.28 9.17 -5.82
N LYS A 41 10.38 10.13 -5.52
CA LYS A 41 10.75 11.41 -4.92
C LYS A 41 11.38 11.23 -3.54
N THR A 42 10.73 10.50 -2.63
CA THR A 42 11.28 10.26 -1.29
C THR A 42 12.59 9.48 -1.35
N ALA A 43 12.74 8.54 -2.29
CA ALA A 43 13.97 7.76 -2.44
C ALA A 43 15.15 8.64 -2.87
N GLU A 44 14.90 9.64 -3.71
CA GLU A 44 15.90 10.62 -4.16
C GLU A 44 16.23 11.65 -3.06
N GLU A 45 15.24 12.14 -2.32
CA GLU A 45 15.41 13.23 -1.35
C GLU A 45 15.84 12.74 0.04
N GLU A 46 15.28 11.63 0.51
CA GLU A 46 15.37 11.19 1.91
C GLU A 46 15.92 9.76 2.07
N GLY A 47 16.10 9.06 0.94
CA GLY A 47 16.74 7.76 0.87
C GLY A 47 15.76 6.59 0.86
N LYS A 48 16.26 5.47 0.33
CA LYS A 48 15.45 4.30 -0.03
C LYS A 48 14.70 3.66 1.14
N ILE A 49 15.27 3.69 2.36
CA ILE A 49 14.63 3.05 3.52
C ILE A 49 13.36 3.83 3.90
N LYS A 50 13.46 5.15 4.05
CA LYS A 50 12.31 6.00 4.38
C LYS A 50 11.25 5.95 3.29
N ALA A 51 11.68 6.00 2.02
CA ALA A 51 10.78 5.82 0.88
C ALA A 51 10.03 4.47 0.90
N LEU A 52 10.68 3.39 1.33
CA LEU A 52 10.02 2.08 1.46
C LEU A 52 9.06 2.05 2.66
N GLU A 53 9.41 2.66 3.80
CA GLU A 53 8.51 2.76 4.95
C GLU A 53 7.23 3.53 4.56
N GLU A 54 7.37 4.70 3.92
CA GLU A 54 6.23 5.51 3.45
C GLU A 54 5.40 4.77 2.39
N LYS A 55 6.06 4.11 1.42
CA LYS A 55 5.36 3.32 0.40
C LYS A 55 4.50 2.22 1.02
N VAL A 56 5.00 1.55 2.06
CA VAL A 56 4.23 0.52 2.75
C VAL A 56 3.01 1.16 3.44
N GLU A 57 3.20 2.25 4.19
CA GLU A 57 2.10 2.97 4.86
C GLU A 57 0.98 3.40 3.88
N GLU A 58 1.36 3.94 2.72
CA GLU A 58 0.38 4.35 1.70
C GLU A 58 -0.37 3.16 1.09
N LEU A 59 0.29 2.00 0.94
CA LEU A 59 -0.35 0.76 0.51
C LEU A 59 -1.33 0.24 1.57
N GLU A 60 -0.97 0.27 2.87
CA GLU A 60 -1.87 -0.15 3.95
C GLU A 60 -3.13 0.72 3.96
N ALA A 61 -2.97 2.04 3.81
CA ALA A 61 -4.09 2.98 3.74
C ALA A 61 -5.01 2.73 2.53
N MET A 62 -4.43 2.45 1.36
CA MET A 62 -5.20 2.09 0.15
C MET A 62 -6.04 0.83 0.37
N ILE A 63 -5.44 -0.21 0.97
CA ILE A 63 -6.14 -1.46 1.27
C ILE A 63 -7.27 -1.23 2.28
N GLN A 64 -7.02 -0.42 3.32
CA GLN A 64 -8.05 -0.11 4.32
C GLN A 64 -9.26 0.59 3.68
N MET A 65 -9.03 1.58 2.82
CA MET A 65 -10.13 2.25 2.08
C MET A 65 -10.93 1.24 1.24
N MET A 66 -10.26 0.30 0.57
CA MET A 66 -10.93 -0.73 -0.23
C MET A 66 -11.75 -1.73 0.61
N LEU A 67 -11.34 -1.99 1.86
CA LEU A 67 -12.09 -2.86 2.77
C LEU A 67 -13.31 -2.11 3.33
N ASP A 68 -13.14 -0.85 3.74
CA ASP A 68 -14.22 -0.01 4.26
C ASP A 68 -15.32 0.22 3.20
N ASP A 69 -14.95 0.36 1.93
CA ASP A 69 -15.88 0.49 0.80
C ASP A 69 -16.70 -0.80 0.51
N GLN A 70 -16.21 -1.97 0.93
CA GLN A 70 -16.91 -3.25 0.73
C GLN A 70 -17.95 -3.56 1.81
N ASP A 71 -17.83 -2.94 3.00
CA ASP A 71 -18.74 -3.11 4.13
C ASP A 71 -19.96 -2.14 4.10
N SER A 72 -20.08 -1.30 3.05
CA SER A 72 -21.16 -0.32 2.83
C SER A 72 -22.16 -0.75 1.76
#